data_AF-R9B5F4-F1
#
_entry.id   AF-R9B5F4-F1
#
_cell.length_a   1.000
_cell.length_b   1.000
_cell.length_c   1.000
_cell.angle_alpha   90.00
_cell.angle_beta   90.00
_cell.angle_gamma   90.00
#
_symmetry.space_group_name_H-M   'P 1'
#
loop_
_entity.id
_entity.type
_entity.pdbx_description
1 polymer ?
#
loop_
_entity_poly.entity_id
_entity_poly.type
_entity_poly.pdbx_seq_one_letter_code
_entity_poly.pdbx_strand_id
1 'polypeptide(L)'
;MLLTGRLVYKQEWKHKKVMGNIGHKIHYDIGGCSYNDKCLFQPVRNCYGCIYFHPFIDADHTNVLESIQCEINDLIRLSDGIGVSRNPLIRVHESTKFEIESVIVRCEMQKDGINES
;
A
#
# COMPACT_ATOMS: atom_id res chain seq x y z
N MET A 1 11.31 -7.47 -7.60
CA MET A 1 10.26 -7.03 -6.66
C MET A 1 10.09 -8.09 -5.61
N LEU A 2 10.13 -7.71 -4.34
CA LEU A 2 9.61 -8.56 -3.27
C LEU A 2 8.10 -8.37 -3.25
N LEU A 3 7.36 -9.44 -3.52
CA LEU A 3 5.91 -9.43 -3.41
C LEU A 3 5.53 -9.46 -1.93
N THR A 4 4.39 -8.85 -1.60
CA THR A 4 3.72 -9.04 -0.31
C THR A 4 3.49 -10.52 -0.01
N GLY A 5 3.16 -10.84 1.23
CA GLY A 5 2.67 -12.17 1.60
C GLY A 5 1.38 -12.55 0.87
N ARG A 6 0.83 -13.71 1.24
CA ARG A 6 -0.45 -14.19 0.67
C ARG A 6 -1.58 -13.19 0.90
N LEU A 7 -2.49 -13.10 -0.06
CA LEU A 7 -3.76 -12.41 0.12
C LEU A 7 -4.63 -13.20 1.10
N VAL A 8 -5.40 -12.49 1.94
CA VAL A 8 -6.28 -13.09 2.94
C VAL A 8 -7.58 -12.31 3.04
N TYR A 9 -8.68 -12.92 3.46
CA TYR A 9 -9.86 -12.14 3.83
C TYR A 9 -9.65 -11.51 5.21
N LYS A 10 -10.15 -10.30 5.40
CA LYS A 10 -10.07 -9.56 6.68
C LYS A 10 -10.55 -10.39 7.88
N GLN A 11 -11.61 -11.16 7.69
CA GLN A 11 -12.21 -12.01 8.73
C GLN A 11 -11.34 -13.20 9.15
N GLU A 12 -10.44 -13.66 8.27
CA GLU A 12 -9.53 -14.77 8.55
C GLU A 12 -8.28 -14.31 9.31
N TRP A 13 -7.99 -13.01 9.30
CA TRP A 13 -6.81 -12.46 9.94
C TRP A 13 -7.04 -12.18 11.43
N LYS A 14 -6.42 -13.00 12.28
CA LYS A 14 -6.55 -12.91 13.76
C LYS A 14 -5.41 -12.14 14.43
N HIS A 15 -4.40 -11.73 13.68
CA HIS A 15 -3.21 -11.07 14.22
C HIS A 15 -3.29 -9.54 14.08
N LYS A 16 -2.17 -8.87 14.35
CA LYS A 16 -2.03 -7.42 14.20
C LYS A 16 -2.43 -6.97 12.79
N LYS A 17 -3.33 -6.00 12.73
CA LYS A 17 -3.70 -5.32 11.49
C LYS A 17 -2.84 -4.08 11.28
N VAL A 18 -2.55 -3.79 10.02
CA VAL A 18 -1.81 -2.60 9.63
C VAL A 18 -2.74 -1.38 9.71
N MET A 19 -2.23 -0.32 10.31
CA MET A 19 -2.83 1.01 10.34
C MET A 19 -1.71 2.05 10.25
N GLY A 20 -1.96 3.14 9.52
CA GLY A 20 -1.03 4.24 9.35
C GLY A 20 -1.64 5.35 8.51
N ASN A 21 -0.96 6.48 8.42
CA ASN A 21 -1.42 7.62 7.64
C ASN A 21 -0.61 7.84 6.36
N ILE A 22 -1.30 8.29 5.32
CA ILE A 22 -0.72 8.89 4.11
C ILE A 22 -1.39 10.25 3.95
N GLY A 23 -0.59 11.31 3.90
CA GLY A 23 -1.07 12.67 4.09
C GLY A 23 -1.90 12.81 5.38
N HIS A 24 -3.12 13.32 5.21
CA HIS A 24 -4.10 13.52 6.28
C HIS A 24 -5.11 12.36 6.44
N LYS A 25 -5.01 11.30 5.63
CA LYS A 25 -5.92 10.15 5.66
C LYS A 25 -5.33 9.01 6.48
N ILE A 26 -6.13 8.47 7.41
CA ILE A 26 -5.78 7.26 8.15
C ILE A 26 -6.29 6.05 7.38
N HIS A 27 -5.37 5.17 7.01
CA HIS A 27 -5.63 3.89 6.37
C HIS A 27 -5.56 2.79 7.42
N TYR A 28 -6.57 1.94 7.47
CA TYR A 28 -6.69 0.84 8.40
C TYR A 28 -7.44 -0.31 7.74
N ASP A 29 -7.36 -1.51 8.32
CA ASP A 29 -8.00 -2.71 7.77
C ASP A 29 -7.61 -3.00 6.30
N ILE A 30 -6.43 -2.55 5.86
CA ILE A 30 -5.90 -2.83 4.52
C ILE A 30 -5.15 -4.16 4.44
N GLY A 31 -4.79 -4.72 5.59
CA GLY A 31 -4.00 -5.95 5.64
C GLY A 31 -3.47 -6.26 7.02
N GLY A 32 -2.89 -7.45 7.12
CA GLY A 32 -2.25 -7.97 8.31
C GLY A 32 -0.73 -7.86 8.28
N CYS A 33 -0.09 -7.82 9.44
CA CYS A 33 1.37 -7.94 9.55
C CYS A 33 1.74 -9.18 10.37
N SER A 34 2.52 -10.09 9.77
CA SER A 34 3.05 -11.30 10.42
C SER A 34 4.41 -11.09 11.08
N TYR A 35 4.94 -9.87 11.07
CA TYR A 35 6.18 -9.55 11.78
C TYR A 35 5.90 -9.43 13.28
N ASN A 36 6.57 -10.27 14.07
CA ASN A 36 6.30 -10.40 15.50
C ASN A 36 6.89 -9.25 16.34
N ASP A 37 7.95 -8.61 15.87
CA ASP A 37 8.63 -7.53 16.57
C ASP A 37 8.07 -6.15 16.21
N LYS A 38 8.64 -5.11 16.82
CA LYS A 38 8.33 -3.73 16.47
C LYS A 38 8.80 -3.44 15.04
N CYS A 39 7.85 -3.18 14.14
CA CYS A 39 8.13 -2.74 12.77
C CYS A 39 9.00 -1.47 12.79
N LEU A 40 10.10 -1.51 12.04
CA LEU A 40 11.04 -0.38 11.88
C LEU A 40 10.68 0.54 10.71
N PHE A 41 9.70 0.14 9.89
CA PHE A 41 9.26 0.88 8.72
C PHE A 41 7.95 1.61 8.96
N GLN A 42 7.64 2.58 8.10
CA GLN A 42 6.38 3.29 8.18
C GLN A 42 5.23 2.37 7.73
N PRO A 43 4.27 2.06 8.63
CA PRO A 43 3.11 1.27 8.27
C PRO A 43 2.33 1.89 7.11
N VAL A 44 1.60 1.05 6.37
CA VAL A 44 0.91 1.41 5.11
C VAL A 44 1.89 1.67 3.97
N ARG A 45 2.78 2.66 4.07
CA ARG A 45 3.70 3.03 2.98
C ARG A 45 4.63 1.90 2.55
N ASN A 46 5.35 1.34 3.53
CA ASN A 46 6.33 0.29 3.25
C ASN A 46 5.71 -1.12 3.23
N CYS A 47 4.42 -1.23 3.54
CA CYS A 47 3.75 -2.53 3.64
C CYS A 47 3.61 -3.20 2.27
N TYR A 48 3.32 -2.44 1.21
CA TYR A 48 3.08 -3.01 -0.12
C TYR A 48 4.32 -3.62 -0.80
N GLY A 49 5.53 -3.31 -0.32
CA GLY A 49 6.77 -3.97 -0.71
C GLY A 49 7.32 -4.97 0.33
N CYS A 50 6.54 -5.32 1.36
CA CYS A 50 7.01 -6.12 2.50
C CYS A 50 6.42 -7.54 2.52
N ILE A 51 7.29 -8.56 2.63
CA ILE A 51 6.88 -9.98 2.67
C ILE A 51 6.00 -10.35 3.86
N TYR A 52 6.08 -9.59 4.95
CA TYR A 52 5.27 -9.81 6.16
C TYR A 52 3.89 -9.16 6.09
N PHE A 53 3.64 -8.35 5.06
CA PHE A 53 2.34 -7.75 4.84
C PHE A 53 1.44 -8.73 4.08
N HIS A 54 0.26 -8.99 4.64
CA HIS A 54 -0.76 -9.84 4.05
C HIS A 54 -1.95 -8.96 3.65
N PRO A 55 -2.07 -8.54 2.38
CA PRO A 55 -3.14 -7.66 1.95
C PRO A 55 -4.51 -8.31 2.12
N PHE A 56 -5.51 -7.52 2.49
CA PHE A 56 -6.88 -8.01 2.60
C PHE A 56 -7.60 -7.93 1.26
N ILE A 57 -8.13 -9.06 0.79
CA ILE A 57 -8.83 -9.17 -0.51
C ILE A 57 -10.00 -8.18 -0.58
N ASP A 58 -10.71 -8.04 0.53
CA ASP A 58 -11.90 -7.22 0.71
C ASP A 58 -11.61 -5.78 1.18
N ALA A 59 -10.34 -5.34 1.18
CA ALA A 59 -9.97 -3.97 1.54
C ALA A 59 -10.04 -2.97 0.39
N ASP A 60 -10.20 -1.70 0.74
CA ASP A 60 -10.12 -0.56 -0.18
C ASP A 60 -8.66 -0.11 -0.38
N HIS A 61 -7.93 -0.87 -1.21
CA HIS A 61 -6.56 -0.52 -1.60
C HIS A 61 -6.51 0.68 -2.55
N THR A 62 -7.60 0.98 -3.26
CA THR A 62 -7.70 2.13 -4.16
C THR A 62 -7.62 3.44 -3.38
N ASN A 63 -8.21 3.52 -2.19
CA ASN A 63 -8.07 4.71 -1.33
C ASN A 63 -6.61 5.00 -0.93
N VAL A 64 -5.82 3.94 -0.71
CA VAL A 64 -4.37 4.06 -0.44
C VAL A 64 -3.65 4.58 -1.68
N LEU A 65 -3.97 4.03 -2.86
CA LEU A 65 -3.42 4.46 -4.15
C LEU A 65 -3.67 5.95 -4.42
N GLU A 66 -4.91 6.40 -4.23
CA GLU A 66 -5.29 7.80 -4.36
C GLU A 66 -4.50 8.70 -3.42
N SER A 67 -4.30 8.26 -2.17
CA SER A 67 -3.55 9.02 -1.18
C SER A 67 -2.07 9.17 -1.56
N ILE A 68 -1.45 8.11 -2.10
CA ILE A 68 -0.08 8.19 -2.63
C ILE A 68 -0.02 9.09 -3.85
N GLN A 69 -1.00 9.02 -4.77
CA GLN A 69 -1.05 9.88 -5.95
C GLN A 69 -1.19 11.36 -5.58
N CYS A 70 -1.97 11.69 -4.55
CA CYS A 70 -2.05 13.04 -4.02
C CYS A 70 -0.68 13.56 -3.55
N GLU A 71 0.07 12.75 -2.79
CA GLU A 71 1.40 13.16 -2.32
C GLU A 71 2.42 13.29 -3.45
N ILE A 72 2.36 12.44 -4.47
CA ILE A 72 3.17 12.60 -5.68
C ILE A 72 2.89 13.96 -6.32
N ASN A 73 1.61 14.33 -6.47
CA ASN A 73 1.22 15.61 -7.06
C ASN A 73 1.69 16.80 -6.21
N ASP A 74 1.62 16.68 -4.88
CA ASP A 74 2.09 17.72 -3.97
C ASP A 74 3.62 17.87 -4.01
N LEU A 75 4.35 16.75 -4.11
CA LEU A 75 5.80 16.77 -4.29
C LEU A 75 6.20 17.41 -5.63
N ILE A 76 5.47 17.14 -6.72
CA ILE A 76 5.71 17.79 -8.02
C ILE A 76 5.51 19.31 -7.89
N ARG A 77 4.35 19.75 -7.36
CA ARG A 77 4.05 21.17 -7.16
C ARG A 77 5.10 21.88 -6.32
N LEU A 78 5.53 21.25 -5.23
CA LEU A 78 6.58 21.80 -4.37
C LEU A 78 7.90 21.94 -5.15
N SER A 79 8.29 20.89 -5.88
CA SER A 79 9.54 20.83 -6.62
C SER A 79 9.59 21.89 -7.73
N ASP A 80 8.49 22.07 -8.46
CA ASP A 80 8.34 23.14 -9.46
C ASP A 80 8.42 24.53 -8.80
N GLY A 81 7.80 24.71 -7.63
CA GLY A 81 7.80 25.97 -6.89
C GLY A 81 9.19 26.42 -6.39
N ILE A 82 10.11 25.47 -6.19
CA ILE A 82 11.49 25.76 -5.76
C ILE A 82 12.53 25.56 -6.88
N GLY A 83 12.09 25.26 -8.11
CA GLY A 83 12.97 25.04 -9.27
C GLY A 83 13.80 23.75 -9.20
N VAL A 84 13.37 22.75 -8.44
CA VAL A 84 14.05 21.45 -8.33
C VAL A 84 13.43 20.47 -9.32
N SER A 85 14.12 20.18 -10.43
CA SER A 85 13.61 19.30 -11.49
C SER A 85 13.63 17.80 -11.15
N ARG A 86 14.34 17.40 -10.10
CA ARG A 86 14.51 15.99 -9.72
C ARG A 86 14.40 15.81 -8.21
N ASN A 87 13.18 15.68 -7.71
CA ASN A 87 12.95 15.32 -6.32
C ASN A 87 13.01 13.79 -6.15
N PRO A 88 13.98 13.25 -5.40
CA PRO A 88 14.14 11.80 -5.25
C PRO A 88 12.94 11.13 -4.56
N LEU A 89 12.14 11.87 -3.78
CA LEU A 89 10.95 11.32 -3.13
C LEU A 89 9.89 10.94 -4.15
N ILE A 90 9.74 11.66 -5.26
CA ILE A 90 8.76 11.34 -6.32
C ILE A 90 8.95 9.88 -6.75
N ARG A 91 10.19 9.47 -7.05
CA ARG A 91 10.51 8.09 -7.46
C ARG A 91 10.21 7.05 -6.37
N VAL A 92 10.40 7.40 -5.11
CA VAL A 92 10.06 6.50 -3.99
C VAL A 92 8.55 6.29 -3.92
N HIS A 93 7.77 7.36 -4.02
CA HIS A 93 6.31 7.27 -4.03
C HIS A 93 5.76 6.58 -5.28
N GLU A 94 6.38 6.77 -6.45
CA GLU A 94 6.04 6.03 -7.68
C GLU A 94 6.29 4.52 -7.53
N SER A 95 7.36 4.12 -6.84
CA SER A 95 7.59 2.70 -6.50
C SER A 95 6.48 2.16 -5.61
N THR A 96 6.12 2.90 -4.55
CA THR A 96 5.00 2.50 -3.67
C THR A 96 3.67 2.44 -4.44
N LYS A 97 3.43 3.39 -5.36
CA LYS A 97 2.24 3.38 -6.24
C LYS A 97 2.16 2.07 -7.02
N PHE A 98 3.26 1.68 -7.68
CA PHE A 98 3.33 0.45 -8.46
C PHE A 98 3.11 -0.80 -7.60
N GLU A 99 3.65 -0.83 -6.38
CA GLU A 99 3.42 -1.94 -5.44
C GLU A 99 1.94 -2.04 -5.02
N ILE A 100 1.26 -0.90 -4.83
CA ILE A 100 -0.18 -0.87 -4.52
C ILE A 100 -1.01 -1.35 -5.70
N GLU A 101 -0.73 -0.86 -6.91
CA GLU A 101 -1.39 -1.30 -8.16
C GLU A 101 -1.25 -2.82 -8.35
N SER A 102 -0.07 -3.36 -8.08
CA SER A 102 0.16 -4.82 -8.14
C SER A 102 -0.73 -5.60 -7.16
N VAL A 103 -0.96 -5.07 -5.94
CA VAL A 103 -1.86 -5.71 -4.97
C VAL A 103 -3.32 -5.60 -5.42
N ILE A 104 -3.75 -4.46 -5.96
CA ILE A 104 -5.12 -4.28 -6.48
C ILE A 104 -5.42 -5.34 -7.55
N VAL A 105 -4.55 -5.45 -8.56
CA VAL A 105 -4.71 -6.44 -9.65
C VAL A 105 -4.76 -7.87 -9.10
N ARG A 106 -3.88 -8.22 -8.15
CA ARG A 106 -3.90 -9.55 -7.52
C ARG A 106 -5.19 -9.81 -6.75
N CYS A 107 -5.73 -8.82 -6.06
CA CYS A 107 -7.00 -8.94 -5.33
C CYS A 107 -8.19 -9.09 -6.30
N GLU A 108 -8.18 -8.40 -7.43
CA GLU A 108 -9.20 -8.54 -8.50
C GLU A 108 -9.16 -9.95 -9.11
N MET A 109 -7.98 -10.41 -9.54
CA MET A 109 -7.80 -11.77 -10.07
C MET A 109 -8.28 -12.86 -9.11
N GLN A 110 -8.05 -12.69 -7.81
CA GLN A 110 -8.49 -13.64 -6.78
C GLN A 110 -10.02 -13.65 -6.62
N LYS A 111 -10.69 -12.50 -6.77
CA LYS A 111 -12.16 -12.41 -6.73
C LYS A 111 -12.79 -13.02 -7.96
N ASP A 112 -12.21 -12.80 -9.13
CA ASP A 112 -12.74 -13.32 -10.39
C ASP A 112 -12.62 -14.85 -10.45
N GLY A 113 -11.50 -15.43 -10.00
CA GLY A 113 -11.34 -16.89 -9.94
C GLY A 113 -12.31 -17.60 -8.99
N ILE A 114 -12.87 -16.89 -7.99
CA ILE A 114 -13.91 -17.42 -7.10
C ILE A 114 -15.28 -17.39 -7.80
N ASN A 115 -15.52 -16.45 -8.70
CA ASN A 115 -16.81 -16.31 -9.42
C ASN A 115 -16.96 -17.31 -10.59
N GLU A 116 -15.87 -17.95 -11.01
CA GLU A 116 -15.86 -18.98 -12.06
C GLU A 116 -15.89 -20.43 -11.51
N SER A 117 -15.94 -20.61 -10.18
CA SER A 117 -15.95 -21.90 -9.48
C SER A 117 -17.34 -22.28 -8.96
#